data_AF-A0A517MHM8-F1
#
_entry.id   AF-A0A517MHM8-F1
#
_cell.length_a   1.000
_cell.length_b   1.000
_cell.length_c   1.000
_cell.angle_alpha   90.00
_cell.angle_beta   90.00
_cell.angle_gamma   90.00
#
_symmetry.space_group_name_H-M   'P 1'
#
loop_
_entity.id
_entity.type
_entity.pdbx_description
1 polymer ?
#
loop_
_entity_poly.entity_id
_entity_poly.type
_entity_poly.pdbx_seq_one_letter_code
_entity_poly.pdbx_strand_id
1 'polypeptide(L)'
;MLARLLVCMLLVGVLVGCDKREEGVAVQPPSSTELAKAVLVELAATGELNSSIEGLQDRLESMRESDPAKTDELLADYNRLMETPPANVSKIKSIAKEMVAKF
;
A
#
# COMPACT_ATOMS: atom_id res chain seq x y z
N MET A 1 -47.47 43.66 -1.19
CA MET A 1 -46.16 43.49 -0.51
C MET A 1 -45.64 42.05 -0.53
N LEU A 2 -46.45 41.01 -0.79
CA LEU A 2 -45.98 39.61 -0.92
C LEU A 2 -45.16 39.32 -2.20
N ALA A 3 -45.44 40.01 -3.32
CA ALA A 3 -44.79 39.74 -4.61
C ALA A 3 -43.28 40.06 -4.65
N ARG A 4 -42.79 40.96 -3.78
CA ARG A 4 -41.35 41.26 -3.65
C ARG A 4 -40.60 40.24 -2.79
N LEU A 5 -41.30 39.52 -1.91
CA LEU A 5 -40.72 38.54 -1.00
C LEU A 5 -40.49 37.18 -1.69
N LEU A 6 -41.33 36.83 -2.66
CA LEU A 6 -41.21 35.61 -3.48
C LEU A 6 -40.05 35.65 -4.49
N VAL A 7 -39.71 36.83 -5.03
CA VAL A 7 -38.59 36.98 -6.00
C VAL A 7 -37.22 36.88 -5.32
N CYS A 8 -37.10 37.31 -4.07
CA CYS A 8 -35.83 37.18 -3.33
C CYS A 8 -35.54 35.74 -2.90
N MET A 9 -36.55 34.90 -2.68
CA MET A 9 -36.34 33.52 -2.21
C MET A 9 -35.91 32.55 -3.34
N LEU A 10 -36.24 32.87 -4.60
CA LEU A 10 -35.85 32.05 -5.75
C LEU A 10 -34.38 32.27 -6.19
N LEU A 11 -33.78 33.41 -5.82
CA LEU A 11 -32.41 33.78 -6.22
C LEU A 11 -31.32 33.19 -5.30
N VAL A 12 -31.68 32.68 -4.12
CA VAL A 12 -30.71 32.11 -3.15
C VAL A 12 -30.49 30.60 -3.37
N GLY A 13 -31.38 29.92 -4.09
CA GLY A 13 -31.28 28.48 -4.34
C GLY A 13 -30.26 28.06 -5.40
N VAL A 14 -29.76 29.00 -6.22
CA VAL A 14 -28.88 28.68 -7.36
C VAL A 14 -27.38 28.70 -6.99
N LEU A 15 -27.02 29.19 -5.80
CA LEU A 15 -25.63 29.22 -5.33
C LEU A 15 -25.25 28.05 -4.40
N VAL A 16 -26.16 27.11 -4.15
CA VAL A 16 -25.84 25.84 -3.48
C VAL A 16 -25.73 24.71 -4.52
N GLY A 17 -25.13 25.03 -5.67
CA GLY A 17 -24.43 24.03 -6.46
C GLY A 17 -23.14 23.73 -5.71
N CYS A 18 -23.12 22.62 -4.98
CA CYS A 18 -21.96 22.13 -4.24
C CYS A 18 -20.87 21.72 -5.24
N ASP A 19 -20.16 22.72 -5.77
CA ASP A 19 -18.94 22.60 -6.53
C ASP A 19 -17.82 22.22 -5.56
N LYS A 20 -17.91 20.98 -5.08
CA LYS A 20 -16.77 20.21 -4.59
C LYS A 20 -16.76 18.94 -5.41
N ARG A 21 -16.51 19.11 -6.72
CA ARG A 21 -15.86 18.04 -7.46
C ARG A 21 -14.47 17.98 -6.85
N GLU A 22 -14.29 17.02 -5.95
CA GLU A 22 -12.99 16.64 -5.43
C GLU A 22 -12.06 16.55 -6.64
N GLU A 23 -11.08 17.45 -6.71
CA GLU A 23 -9.90 17.22 -7.56
C GLU A 23 -9.47 15.81 -7.18
N GLY A 24 -9.62 14.88 -8.12
CA GLY A 24 -9.19 13.52 -7.93
C GLY A 24 -7.71 13.61 -7.60
N VAL A 25 -7.39 13.50 -6.31
CA VAL A 25 -6.01 13.39 -5.86
C VAL A 25 -5.45 12.25 -6.67
N ALA A 26 -4.49 12.55 -7.52
CA ALA A 26 -3.73 11.54 -8.21
C ALA A 26 -3.09 10.70 -7.10
N VAL A 27 -3.74 9.58 -6.79
CA VAL A 27 -3.17 8.54 -5.94
C VAL A 27 -1.95 8.06 -6.70
N GLN A 28 -0.80 8.61 -6.35
CA GLN A 28 0.48 8.10 -6.82
C GLN A 28 0.49 6.64 -6.42
N PRO A 29 0.62 5.71 -7.38
CA PRO A 29 0.66 4.30 -7.05
C PRO A 29 1.83 4.10 -6.08
N PRO A 30 1.63 3.38 -4.96
CA PRO A 30 2.68 3.15 -3.99
C PRO A 30 3.88 2.53 -4.71
N SER A 31 5.08 2.98 -4.34
CA SER A 31 6.32 2.49 -4.97
C SER A 31 6.47 0.98 -4.73
N SER A 32 7.21 0.30 -5.62
CA SER A 32 7.49 -1.13 -5.48
C SER A 32 8.06 -1.49 -4.11
N THR A 33 8.86 -0.59 -3.52
CA THR A 33 9.44 -0.71 -2.18
C THR A 33 8.39 -0.65 -1.08
N GLU A 34 7.46 0.33 -1.12
CA GLU A 34 6.39 0.44 -0.13
C GLU A 34 5.43 -0.75 -0.20
N LEU A 35 5.14 -1.18 -1.43
CA LEU A 35 4.36 -2.38 -1.69
C LEU A 35 5.05 -3.64 -1.17
N ALA A 36 6.35 -3.83 -1.39
CA ALA A 36 7.11 -4.95 -0.85
C ALA A 36 7.12 -4.95 0.69
N LYS A 37 7.34 -3.77 1.28
CA LYS A 37 7.31 -3.60 2.73
C LYS A 37 5.94 -3.94 3.32
N ALA A 38 4.85 -3.50 2.68
CA ALA A 38 3.49 -3.79 3.13
C ALA A 38 3.20 -5.30 3.15
N VAL A 39 3.59 -6.03 2.10
CA VAL A 39 3.47 -7.50 2.05
C VAL A 39 4.24 -8.15 3.19
N LEU A 40 5.47 -7.71 3.44
CA LEU A 40 6.30 -8.27 4.51
C LEU A 40 5.79 -7.92 5.91
N VAL A 41 5.17 -6.74 6.10
CA VAL A 41 4.52 -6.38 7.36
C VAL A 41 3.29 -7.25 7.61
N GLU A 42 2.48 -7.47 6.59
CA GLU A 42 1.33 -8.37 6.67
C GLU A 42 1.81 -9.79 7.02
N LEU A 43 2.83 -10.27 6.32
CA LEU A 43 3.42 -11.58 6.56
C LEU A 43 4.07 -11.71 7.95
N ALA A 44 4.69 -10.65 8.46
CA ALA A 44 5.20 -10.59 9.82
C ALA A 44 4.08 -10.65 10.88
N ALA A 45 2.88 -10.18 10.55
CA ALA A 45 1.72 -10.19 11.43
C ALA A 45 0.95 -11.52 11.37
N THR A 46 0.65 -12.01 10.17
CA THR A 46 -0.18 -13.20 9.92
C THR A 46 0.65 -14.48 9.86
N GLY A 47 1.85 -14.41 9.27
CA GLY A 47 2.70 -15.56 8.97
C GLY A 47 2.15 -16.43 7.85
N GLU A 48 1.22 -15.89 7.05
CA GLU A 48 0.54 -16.60 5.98
C GLU A 48 1.14 -16.21 4.63
N LEU A 49 1.67 -17.20 3.90
CA LEU A 49 2.13 -17.02 2.54
C LEU A 49 0.90 -16.94 1.62
N ASN A 50 0.42 -15.73 1.36
CA ASN A 50 -0.73 -15.47 0.48
C ASN A 50 -0.27 -15.07 -0.94
N SER A 51 -1.23 -14.83 -1.84
CA SER A 51 -0.95 -14.36 -3.20
C SER A 51 -0.20 -13.02 -3.28
N SER A 52 -0.12 -12.26 -2.18
CA SER A 52 0.65 -11.01 -2.15
C SER A 52 2.17 -11.26 -2.18
N ILE A 53 2.61 -12.49 -1.86
CA ILE A 53 3.99 -12.94 -2.06
C ILE A 53 4.30 -13.19 -3.54
N GLU A 54 3.30 -13.55 -4.35
CA GLU A 54 3.45 -13.70 -5.79
C GLU A 54 3.73 -12.30 -6.40
N GLY A 55 5.00 -12.02 -6.66
CA GLY A 55 5.47 -10.71 -7.11
C GLY A 55 6.26 -9.92 -6.07
N LEU A 56 6.42 -10.41 -4.85
CA LEU A 56 7.32 -9.81 -3.86
C LEU A 56 8.77 -9.87 -4.34
N GLN A 57 9.19 -10.99 -4.95
CA GLN A 57 10.54 -11.12 -5.53
C GLN A 57 10.81 -10.02 -6.57
N ASP A 58 9.90 -9.81 -7.52
CA ASP A 58 10.06 -8.83 -8.60
C ASP A 58 10.15 -7.40 -8.05
N ARG A 59 9.38 -7.11 -6.99
CA ARG A 59 9.42 -5.82 -6.28
C ARG A 59 10.74 -5.62 -5.52
N LEU A 60 11.28 -6.68 -4.92
CA LEU A 60 12.61 -6.65 -4.31
C LEU A 60 13.68 -6.43 -5.38
N GLU A 61 13.60 -7.12 -6.53
CA GLU A 61 14.54 -6.95 -7.64
C GLU A 61 14.52 -5.54 -8.23
N SER A 62 13.36 -4.88 -8.28
CA SER A 62 13.25 -3.45 -8.63
C SER A 62 14.06 -2.53 -7.70
N MET A 63 14.34 -2.95 -6.46
CA MET A 63 15.17 -2.15 -5.53
C MET A 63 16.67 -2.26 -5.83
N ARG A 64 17.09 -3.22 -6.66
CA ARG A 64 18.51 -3.43 -6.99
C ARG A 64 19.16 -2.21 -7.62
N GLU A 65 18.39 -1.42 -8.38
CA GLU A 65 18.85 -0.18 -9.01
C GLU A 65 19.20 0.90 -7.98
N SER A 66 18.52 0.90 -6.83
CA SER A 66 18.76 1.88 -5.75
C SER A 66 19.79 1.37 -4.74
N ASP A 67 19.64 0.13 -4.29
CA ASP A 67 20.49 -0.48 -3.26
C ASP A 67 20.70 -1.98 -3.53
N PRO A 68 21.73 -2.35 -4.32
CA PRO A 68 21.96 -3.74 -4.71
C PRO A 68 22.33 -4.63 -3.52
N ALA A 69 23.16 -4.16 -2.59
CA ALA A 69 23.57 -4.94 -1.42
C ALA A 69 22.38 -5.31 -0.52
N LYS A 70 21.51 -4.33 -0.21
CA LYS A 70 20.28 -4.55 0.56
C LYS A 70 19.29 -5.45 -0.19
N THR A 71 19.22 -5.33 -1.51
CA THR A 71 18.36 -6.16 -2.34
C THR A 71 18.81 -7.62 -2.32
N ASP A 72 20.11 -7.90 -2.45
CA ASP A 72 20.65 -9.26 -2.36
C ASP A 72 20.40 -9.88 -0.97
N GLU A 73 20.52 -9.10 0.12
CA GLU A 73 20.15 -9.57 1.46
C GLU A 73 18.65 -9.88 1.59
N LEU A 74 17.78 -9.01 1.06
CA LEU A 74 16.34 -9.21 1.08
C LEU A 74 15.92 -10.42 0.23
N LEU A 75 16.53 -10.63 -0.94
CA LEU A 75 16.28 -11.80 -1.78
C LEU A 75 16.75 -13.09 -1.11
N ALA A 76 17.87 -13.06 -0.38
CA ALA A 76 18.32 -14.20 0.39
C ALA A 76 17.32 -14.59 1.49
N ASP A 77 16.78 -13.61 2.22
CA ASP A 77 15.76 -13.88 3.23
C ASP A 77 14.41 -14.28 2.62
N TYR A 78 14.04 -13.71 1.48
CA TYR A 78 12.87 -14.14 0.71
C TYR A 78 12.96 -15.62 0.33
N ASN A 79 14.12 -16.06 -0.16
CA ASN A 79 14.35 -17.47 -0.46
C ASN A 79 14.23 -18.33 0.81
N ARG A 80 14.83 -17.92 1.93
CA ARG A 80 14.69 -18.64 3.22
C ARG A 80 13.23 -18.72 3.68
N LEU A 81 12.45 -17.67 3.41
CA LEU A 81 11.03 -17.61 3.70
C LEU A 81 10.23 -18.60 2.83
N MET A 82 10.54 -18.69 1.54
CA MET A 82 9.94 -19.64 0.61
C MET A 82 10.34 -21.10 0.89
N GLU A 83 11.55 -21.33 1.40
CA GLU A 83 12.01 -22.63 1.86
C GLU A 83 11.40 -23.04 3.21
N THR A 84 10.84 -22.08 3.96
CA THR A 84 10.22 -22.36 5.25
C THR A 84 8.87 -23.04 5.04
N PRO A 85 8.62 -24.20 5.69
CA PRO A 85 7.33 -24.87 5.58
C PRO A 85 6.19 -23.95 6.02
N PRO A 86 5.04 -23.91 5.31
CA PRO A 86 3.92 -23.04 5.67
C PRO A 86 3.35 -23.32 7.07
N ALA A 87 3.57 -24.53 7.60
CA ALA A 87 3.21 -24.88 8.98
C ALA A 87 4.06 -24.15 10.04
N ASN A 88 5.25 -23.66 9.69
CA ASN A 88 6.17 -22.96 10.58
C ASN A 88 5.91 -21.44 10.61
N VAL A 89 4.68 -21.08 10.95
CA VAL A 89 4.19 -19.69 11.01
C VAL A 89 5.11 -18.79 11.84
N SER A 90 5.62 -19.25 12.98
CA SER A 90 6.56 -18.47 13.81
C SER A 90 7.87 -18.14 13.09
N LYS A 91 8.38 -19.07 12.27
CA LYS A 91 9.62 -18.87 11.51
C LYS A 91 9.38 -17.91 10.35
N ILE A 92 8.25 -18.04 9.64
CA ILE A 92 7.82 -17.13 8.58
C ILE A 92 7.71 -15.71 9.13
N LYS A 93 7.03 -15.52 10.28
CA LYS A 93 6.92 -14.22 10.94
C LYS A 93 8.28 -13.63 11.32
N SER A 94 9.20 -14.46 11.82
CA SER A 94 10.55 -14.01 12.19
C SER A 94 11.29 -13.50 10.97
N ILE A 95 11.36 -14.30 9.89
CA ILE A 95 12.07 -13.92 8.66
C ILE A 95 11.43 -12.67 8.05
N ALA A 96 10.10 -12.60 7.99
CA ALA A 96 9.40 -11.42 7.49
C ALA A 96 9.72 -10.16 8.32
N LYS A 97 9.81 -10.25 9.66
CA LYS A 97 10.23 -9.12 10.52
C LYS A 97 11.68 -8.71 10.25
N GLU A 98 12.58 -9.66 10.06
CA GLU A 98 13.98 -9.40 9.70
C GLU A 98 14.06 -8.67 8.36
N MET A 99 13.26 -9.08 7.37
CA MET A 99 13.15 -8.39 6.09
C MET A 99 12.60 -6.98 6.26
N VAL A 100 11.50 -6.78 6.98
CA VAL A 100 10.93 -5.43 7.25
C VAL A 100 11.95 -4.51 7.93
N ALA A 101 12.75 -5.02 8.86
CA ALA A 101 13.77 -4.24 9.55
C ALA A 101 14.90 -3.75 8.62
N LYS A 102 15.08 -4.42 7.47
CA LYS A 102 16.04 -4.00 6.45
C LYS A 102 15.51 -2.88 5.56
N PHE A 103 14.19 -2.64 5.50
CA PHE A 103 13.55 -1.56 4.71
C PHE A 103 13.66 -0.18 5.35
#